data_AF-N8X804-F1
#
_entry.id   AF-N8X804-F1
#
_cell.length_a   1.000
_cell.length_b   1.000
_cell.length_c   1.000
_cell.angle_alpha   90.00
_cell.angle_beta   90.00
_cell.angle_gamma   90.00
#
_symmetry.space_group_name_H-M   'P 1'
#
loop_
_entity.id
_entity.type
_entity.pdbx_description
1 polymer ?
#
loop_
_entity_poly.entity_id
_entity_poly.type
_entity_poly.pdbx_seq_one_letter_code
_entity_poly.pdbx_strand_id
1 'polypeptide(L)'
;MFTPAITETRMHQNQSKYFSIEQLKRFLKKQIRLKADQGELFVSECLAKDFALHELDKLSEEFKKAGYKVKLKMIGKEKIFSVFWN
;
A
#
# COMPACT_ATOMS: atom_id res chain seq x y z
N MET A 1 -2.27 34.98 2.15
CA MET A 1 -2.41 33.84 3.08
C MET A 1 -3.27 32.77 2.43
N PHE A 2 -3.10 31.51 2.81
CA PHE A 2 -3.73 30.26 2.31
C PHE A 2 -2.95 29.46 1.24
N THR A 3 -2.05 28.61 1.73
CA THR A 3 -1.89 27.22 1.25
C THR A 3 -2.53 26.28 2.29
N PRO A 4 -2.90 25.01 1.98
CA PRO A 4 -2.65 24.25 0.75
C PRO A 4 -3.92 23.58 0.17
N ALA A 5 -4.02 23.48 -1.16
CA ALA A 5 -4.79 22.39 -1.75
C ALA A 5 -3.86 21.18 -1.76
N ILE A 6 -3.98 20.32 -0.75
CA ILE A 6 -3.43 18.98 -0.78
C ILE A 6 -4.00 18.36 -2.05
N THR A 7 -3.17 18.21 -3.06
CA THR A 7 -3.52 17.55 -4.30
C THR A 7 -3.90 16.13 -3.92
N GLU A 8 -5.20 15.91 -3.73
CA GLU A 8 -5.85 14.60 -3.72
C GLU A 8 -5.22 13.83 -4.86
N THR A 9 -4.28 12.96 -4.50
CA THR A 9 -3.59 12.13 -5.44
C THR A 9 -4.68 11.20 -5.94
N ARG A 10 -5.26 11.57 -7.10
CA ARG A 10 -6.22 10.78 -7.87
C ARG A 10 -5.97 9.33 -7.55
N MET A 11 -6.84 8.75 -6.73
CA MET A 11 -6.93 7.32 -6.54
C MET A 11 -7.30 6.79 -7.91
N HIS A 12 -6.28 6.54 -8.73
CA HIS A 12 -6.43 5.91 -10.02
C HIS A 12 -7.00 4.54 -9.69
N GLN A 13 -8.31 4.42 -9.86
CA GLN A 13 -9.06 3.18 -9.90
C GLN A 13 -8.40 2.28 -10.95
N ASN A 14 -7.34 1.58 -10.55
CA ASN A 14 -6.81 0.46 -11.32
C ASN A 14 -7.56 -0.76 -10.85
N GLN A 15 -8.63 -1.05 -11.57
CA GLN A 15 -9.29 -2.34 -11.60
C GLN A 15 -8.21 -3.44 -11.67
N SER A 16 -8.10 -4.23 -10.58
CA SER A 16 -7.26 -5.42 -10.42
C SER A 16 -5.89 -5.42 -11.12
N LYS A 17 -4.95 -4.57 -10.65
CA LYS A 17 -3.56 -4.61 -11.15
C LYS A 17 -2.73 -5.81 -10.69
N TYR A 18 -3.23 -6.61 -9.74
CA TYR A 18 -2.45 -7.70 -9.13
C TYR A 18 -3.21 -9.03 -9.23
N PHE A 19 -2.62 -9.96 -9.98
CA PHE A 19 -3.10 -11.34 -10.11
C PHE A 19 -2.58 -12.24 -8.98
N SER A 20 -1.49 -11.87 -8.30
CA SER A 20 -0.91 -12.62 -7.16
C SER A 20 -0.33 -11.73 -6.05
N ILE A 21 -0.14 -12.28 -4.85
CA ILE A 21 0.45 -11.59 -3.70
C ILE A 21 1.88 -11.11 -3.99
N GLU A 22 2.63 -11.87 -4.81
CA GLU A 22 3.98 -11.49 -5.23
C GLU A 22 3.98 -10.23 -6.11
N GLN A 23 2.98 -10.06 -6.97
CA GLN A 23 2.85 -8.84 -7.78
C GLN A 23 2.54 -7.64 -6.89
N LEU A 24 1.66 -7.80 -5.90
CA LEU A 24 1.40 -6.77 -4.89
C LEU A 24 2.69 -6.40 -4.14
N LYS A 25 3.46 -7.39 -3.69
CA LYS A 25 4.75 -7.19 -3.02
C LYS A 25 5.73 -6.39 -3.88
N ARG A 26 5.91 -6.77 -5.15
CA ARG A 26 6.79 -6.06 -6.09
C ARG A 26 6.33 -4.63 -6.31
N PHE A 27 5.03 -4.42 -6.45
CA PHE A 27 4.45 -3.08 -6.58
C PHE A 27 4.72 -2.23 -5.35
N LEU A 28 4.41 -2.72 -4.15
CA LEU A 28 4.63 -2.01 -2.89
C LEU A 28 6.10 -1.63 -2.73
N LYS A 29 7.05 -2.55 -2.98
CA LYS A 29 8.49 -2.24 -2.94
C LYS A 29 8.88 -1.13 -3.91
N LYS A 30 8.36 -1.17 -5.14
CA LYS A 30 8.62 -0.13 -6.14
C LYS A 30 8.03 1.23 -5.71
N GLN A 31 6.81 1.23 -5.19
CA GLN A 31 6.16 2.44 -4.70
C GLN A 31 6.86 3.03 -3.49
N ILE A 32 7.28 2.21 -2.53
CA ILE A 32 8.05 2.66 -1.36
C ILE A 32 9.27 3.45 -1.82
N ARG A 33 10.05 2.90 -2.76
CA ARG A 33 11.23 3.60 -3.30
C ARG A 33 10.84 4.94 -3.97
N LEU A 34 9.88 4.91 -4.88
CA LEU A 34 9.45 6.11 -5.60
C LEU A 34 8.89 7.19 -4.67
N LYS A 35 8.14 6.79 -3.65
CA LYS A 35 7.52 7.67 -2.66
C LYS A 35 8.55 8.22 -1.68
N ALA A 36 9.49 7.39 -1.23
CA ALA A 36 10.63 7.83 -0.42
C ALA A 36 11.49 8.86 -1.17
N ASP A 37 11.76 8.65 -2.47
CA ASP A 37 12.47 9.62 -3.32
C ASP A 37 11.70 10.96 -3.44
N GLN A 38 10.38 10.95 -3.26
CA GLN A 38 9.51 12.13 -3.24
C GLN A 38 9.36 12.77 -1.84
N GLY A 39 10.00 12.20 -0.80
CA GLY A 39 9.87 12.65 0.59
C GLY A 39 8.61 12.15 1.32
N GLU A 40 7.85 11.25 0.71
CA GLU A 40 6.68 10.63 1.35
C GLU A 40 7.12 9.51 2.31
N LEU A 41 6.37 9.34 3.40
CA LEU A 41 6.67 8.39 4.48
C LEU A 41 5.83 7.12 4.43
N PHE A 42 4.91 7.01 3.47
CA PHE A 42 4.02 5.86 3.38
C PHE A 42 3.52 5.59 1.97
N VAL A 43 3.10 4.35 1.75
CA VAL A 43 2.32 3.91 0.60
C VAL A 43 1.10 3.16 1.09
N SER A 44 -0.04 3.37 0.47
CA SER A 44 -1.26 2.62 0.72
C SER A 44 -1.89 2.17 -0.59
N GLU A 45 -2.32 0.92 -0.63
CA GLU A 45 -2.96 0.34 -1.80
C GLU A 45 -4.31 -0.28 -1.40
N CYS A 46 -5.36 0.04 -2.16
CA CYS A 46 -6.64 -0.63 -2.03
C CYS A 46 -6.63 -1.92 -2.86
N LEU A 47 -6.88 -3.04 -2.20
CA LEU A 47 -6.91 -4.37 -2.79
C LEU A 47 -8.34 -4.65 -3.24
N ALA A 48 -8.58 -4.49 -4.55
CA ALA A 48 -9.85 -4.83 -5.19
C ALA A 48 -10.08 -6.36 -5.30
N LYS A 49 -9.01 -7.16 -5.16
CA LYS A 49 -9.05 -8.62 -5.23
C LYS A 49 -9.13 -9.22 -3.83
N ASP A 50 -9.87 -10.32 -3.71
CA ASP A 50 -9.99 -11.09 -2.47
C ASP A 50 -8.73 -11.90 -2.18
N PHE A 51 -7.63 -11.21 -1.87
CA PHE A 51 -6.44 -11.85 -1.33
C PHE A 51 -6.80 -12.51 0.00
N ALA A 52 -6.42 -13.78 0.15
CA ALA A 52 -6.65 -14.49 1.40
C ALA A 52 -5.93 -13.76 2.55
N LEU A 53 -6.59 -13.67 3.70
CA LEU A 53 -6.06 -12.92 4.85
C LEU A 53 -4.66 -13.42 5.25
N HIS A 54 -4.43 -14.74 5.19
CA HIS A 54 -3.14 -15.35 5.54
C HIS A 54 -1.99 -14.91 4.61
N GLU A 55 -2.27 -14.64 3.33
CA GLU A 55 -1.24 -14.14 2.39
C GLU A 55 -0.88 -12.68 2.70
N LEU A 56 -1.88 -11.87 3.05
CA LEU A 56 -1.68 -10.48 3.46
C LEU A 56 -0.96 -10.39 4.80
N ASP A 57 -1.26 -11.29 5.72
CA ASP A 57 -0.58 -11.39 7.01
C ASP A 57 0.90 -11.76 6.83
N LYS A 58 1.17 -12.81 6.04
CA LYS A 58 2.54 -13.19 5.67
C LYS A 58 3.31 -12.04 5.03
N LEU A 59 2.68 -11.33 4.08
CA LEU A 59 3.28 -10.16 3.45
C LEU A 59 3.55 -9.04 4.46
N SER A 60 2.63 -8.82 5.39
CA SER A 60 2.79 -7.82 6.47
C SER A 60 3.99 -8.15 7.34
N GLU A 61 4.14 -9.41 7.74
CA GLU A 61 5.29 -9.88 8.53
C GLU A 61 6.61 -9.71 7.78
N GLU A 62 6.65 -9.97 6.47
CA GLU A 62 7.84 -9.72 5.65
C GLU A 62 8.26 -8.24 5.68
N PHE A 63 7.31 -7.32 5.55
CA PHE A 63 7.59 -5.88 5.62
C PHE A 63 8.00 -5.44 7.03
N LYS A 64 7.36 -5.97 8.08
CA LYS A 64 7.75 -5.70 9.48
C LYS A 64 9.18 -6.16 9.77
N LYS A 65 9.56 -7.36 9.30
CA LYS A 65 10.93 -7.87 9.41
C LYS A 65 11.96 -7.01 8.69
N ALA A 66 11.56 -6.34 7.61
CA ALA A 66 12.39 -5.39 6.90
C ALA A 66 12.41 -3.98 7.53
N GLY A 67 11.79 -3.79 8.70
CA GLY A 67 11.80 -2.53 9.46
C GLY A 67 10.64 -1.58 9.14
N TYR A 68 9.70 -1.98 8.28
CA TYR A 68 8.54 -1.15 7.94
C TYR A 68 7.41 -1.33 8.96
N LYS A 69 6.61 -0.28 9.17
CA LYS A 69 5.33 -0.40 9.88
C LYS A 69 4.25 -0.73 8.85
N VAL A 70 3.39 -1.70 9.15
CA VAL A 70 2.31 -2.13 8.24
C VAL A 70 0.97 -1.99 8.93
N LYS A 71 -0.04 -1.48 8.19
CA LYS A 71 -1.43 -1.40 8.64
C LYS A 71 -2.34 -2.00 7.58
N LEU A 72 -3.08 -3.04 7.96
CA LEU A 72 -4.17 -3.59 7.17
C LEU A 72 -5.50 -3.01 7.67
N LYS A 73 -6.31 -2.44 6.79
CA LYS A 73 -7.66 -1.97 7.12
C LYS A 73 -8.67 -2.68 6.23
N MET A 74 -9.72 -3.23 6.81
CA MET A 74 -10.82 -3.84 6.06
C MET A 74 -12.02 -2.89 6.10
N ILE A 75 -12.56 -2.53 4.93
CA ILE A 75 -13.74 -1.68 4.78
C ILE A 75 -14.73 -2.42 3.89
N GLY A 76 -15.72 -3.06 4.49
CA GLY A 76 -16.66 -3.91 3.76
C GLY A 76 -15.94 -5.05 3.03
N LYS A 77 -15.99 -5.04 1.69
CA LYS A 77 -15.30 -6.02 0.83
C LYS A 77 -13.89 -5.58 0.41
N GLU A 78 -13.52 -4.33 0.70
CA GLU A 78 -12.23 -3.78 0.32
C GLU A 78 -11.20 -3.99 1.43
N LYS A 79 -9.98 -4.33 1.04
CA LYS A 79 -8.84 -4.49 1.95
C LYS A 79 -7.79 -3.44 1.57
N ILE A 80 -7.44 -2.55 2.49
CA ILE A 80 -6.42 -1.53 2.28
C ILE A 80 -5.15 -1.99 2.97
N PHE A 81 -4.06 -2.10 2.20
CA PHE A 81 -2.74 -2.46 2.69
C PHE A 81 -1.85 -1.22 2.70
N SER A 82 -1.41 -0.79 3.88
CA SER A 82 -0.57 0.39 4.05
C SER A 82 0.78 0.03 4.64
N VAL A 83 1.85 0.56 4.07
CA VAL A 83 3.23 0.41 4.54
C VAL A 83 3.80 1.80 4.83
N PHE A 84 4.40 1.97 6.00
CA PHE A 84 4.99 3.21 6.48
C PHE A 84 6.48 2.96 6.76
N TRP A 85 7.30 3.94 6.42
CA TRP A 85 8.72 4.02 6.74
C TRP A 85 9.01 5.39 7.36
N ASN A 86 10.13 5.48 8.08
CA ASN A 86 10.60 6.71 8.69
C ASN A 86 12.08 6.89 8.40
#